data_AF-A0A535TPH6-F1
#
_entry.id   AF-A0A535TPH6-F1
#
_cell.length_a   1.000
_cell.length_b   1.000
_cell.length_c   1.000
_cell.angle_alpha   90.00
_cell.angle_beta   90.00
_cell.angle_gamma   90.00
#
_symmetry.space_group_name_H-M   'P 1'
#
loop_
_entity.id
_entity.type
_entity.pdbx_description
1 polymer ?
#
loop_
_entity_poly.entity_id
_entity_poly.type
_entity_poly.pdbx_seq_one_letter_code
_entity_poly.pdbx_strand_id
1 'polypeptide(L)'
;MRKRVLLAVVAAAATGLTVAPLTASASSHREAPLIAEDPLADNTDLYAFVAPDDPNRTVIVANYVPFENPAGGPNFYRFGDDVAYQIHIDNRGDARDHLVFTFQFHTSTVDASTFLYNTGPIGFNNATRTYTNWNRPQTYRVTMTNADTGSSAVIGSNLLSPPDVVGDRSTGSAQNYHMLARKAEYTLPGGFKVFAGQRDDPFFANLGGVFDLLNFSGATTGAEDYLAGMNVHSIVLSVPSGMLTANGD
;
A
#
# COMPACT_ATOMS: atom_id res chain seq x y z
N MET A 1 65.77 -14.39 29.14
CA MET A 1 64.70 -13.91 30.03
C MET A 1 64.36 -12.46 29.70
N ARG A 2 63.06 -12.13 29.67
CA ARG A 2 62.40 -10.79 29.67
C ARG A 2 62.22 -10.02 28.34
N LYS A 3 61.04 -10.28 27.74
CA LYS A 3 59.98 -9.34 27.28
C LYS A 3 60.41 -7.94 26.76
N ARG A 4 59.99 -7.61 25.53
CA ARG A 4 58.89 -6.65 25.27
C ARG A 4 58.44 -6.68 23.79
N VAL A 5 57.17 -7.01 23.63
CA VAL A 5 56.32 -6.85 22.44
C VAL A 5 55.89 -5.37 22.34
N LEU A 6 55.48 -4.97 21.14
CA LEU A 6 54.89 -3.68 20.70
C LEU A 6 55.86 -2.65 20.10
N LEU A 7 55.86 -2.51 18.78
CA LEU A 7 55.24 -1.35 18.08
C LEU A 7 55.30 -1.57 16.55
N ALA A 8 54.14 -1.83 15.94
CA ALA A 8 53.83 -1.49 14.54
C ALA A 8 52.31 -1.62 14.33
N VAL A 9 51.56 -0.81 15.08
CA VAL A 9 50.23 -0.36 14.65
C VAL A 9 50.46 0.77 13.65
N VAL A 10 49.55 0.92 12.68
CA VAL A 10 49.49 1.98 11.66
C VAL A 10 50.16 1.63 10.31
N ALA A 11 49.64 0.58 9.68
CA ALA A 11 49.28 0.64 8.26
C ALA A 11 47.78 0.25 8.18
N ALA A 12 46.89 1.04 8.80
CA ALA A 12 46.16 2.10 8.08
C ALA A 12 45.63 1.53 6.75
N ALA A 13 44.48 0.87 6.77
CA ALA A 13 43.19 1.57 6.63
C ALA A 13 43.13 2.42 5.34
N ALA A 14 43.59 1.87 4.21
CA ALA A 14 43.48 2.49 2.89
C ALA A 14 42.86 1.57 1.81
N THR A 15 42.33 0.41 2.19
CA THR A 15 41.18 -0.19 1.49
C THR A 15 39.93 0.20 2.27
N GLY A 16 39.77 1.51 2.48
CA GLY A 16 38.48 2.06 2.80
C GLY A 16 37.53 1.56 1.74
N LEU A 17 36.57 0.74 2.17
CA LEU A 17 35.26 0.62 1.55
C LEU A 17 34.86 2.01 1.06
N THR A 18 35.11 2.33 -0.21
CA THR A 18 34.33 3.34 -0.91
C THR A 18 33.00 2.67 -1.22
N VAL A 19 32.28 2.28 -0.17
CA VAL A 19 30.83 2.32 -0.22
C VAL A 19 30.54 3.81 -0.14
N ALA A 20 30.72 4.50 -1.28
CA ALA A 20 29.94 5.71 -1.49
C ALA A 20 28.50 5.30 -1.15
N PRO A 21 27.78 6.05 -0.31
CA PRO A 21 26.37 5.76 -0.11
C PRO A 21 25.78 5.65 -1.50
N LEU A 22 25.30 4.46 -1.87
CA LEU A 22 24.42 4.35 -3.01
C LEU A 22 23.33 5.35 -2.66
N THR A 23 23.29 6.47 -3.38
CA THR A 23 22.18 7.39 -3.31
C THR A 23 21.01 6.63 -3.91
N ALA A 24 20.40 5.77 -3.09
CA ALA A 24 19.11 5.19 -3.37
C ALA A 24 18.13 6.34 -3.24
N SER A 25 17.91 7.05 -4.35
CA SER A 25 16.96 8.16 -4.45
C SER A 25 15.51 7.69 -4.52
N ALA A 26 15.26 6.40 -4.27
CA ALA A 26 13.96 5.76 -4.37
C ALA A 26 13.70 4.98 -3.07
N SER A 27 13.40 5.70 -1.99
CA SER A 27 12.64 5.12 -0.90
C SER A 27 11.25 5.76 -0.93
N SER A 28 10.24 4.91 -1.06
CA SER A 28 8.82 5.27 -1.05
C SER A 28 8.16 4.99 0.31
N HIS A 29 8.92 4.39 1.23
CA HIS A 29 8.49 4.06 2.58
C HIS A 29 8.96 5.15 3.56
N ARG A 30 8.38 5.16 4.76
CA ARG A 30 8.62 6.09 5.85
C ARG A 30 10.09 6.41 6.17
N GLU A 31 11.04 5.55 5.80
CA GLU A 31 12.46 5.81 5.99
C GLU A 31 12.98 6.95 5.09
N ALA A 32 12.22 7.36 4.06
CA ALA A 32 12.49 8.55 3.27
C ALA A 32 12.01 9.83 4.01
N PRO A 33 12.87 10.84 4.23
CA PRO A 33 12.50 12.04 4.99
C PRO A 33 11.28 12.80 4.45
N LEU A 34 11.06 12.80 3.13
CA LEU A 34 9.91 13.49 2.53
C LEU A 34 8.61 12.69 2.63
N ILE A 35 8.69 11.36 2.65
CA ILE A 35 7.52 10.48 2.80
C ILE A 35 7.05 10.47 4.26
N ALA A 36 7.96 10.57 5.22
CA ALA A 36 7.59 10.72 6.63
C ALA A 36 6.70 11.97 6.90
N GLU A 37 6.85 13.01 6.07
CA GLU A 37 6.05 14.25 6.12
C GLU A 37 4.81 14.21 5.21
N ASP A 38 4.66 13.16 4.37
CA ASP A 38 3.47 12.87 3.56
C ASP A 38 3.00 11.42 3.81
N PRO A 39 2.37 11.16 4.97
CA PRO A 39 2.00 9.82 5.39
C PRO A 39 0.95 9.16 4.48
N LEU A 40 0.26 9.92 3.62
CA LEU A 40 -0.69 9.37 2.65
C LEU A 40 0.02 8.81 1.42
N ALA A 41 1.24 9.25 1.13
CA ALA A 41 2.10 8.73 0.08
C ALA A 41 3.05 7.61 0.55
N ASP A 42 3.03 7.28 1.84
CA ASP A 42 3.86 6.24 2.46
C ASP A 42 3.47 4.85 1.93
N ASN A 43 4.31 4.28 1.08
CA ASN A 43 4.16 2.95 0.51
C ASN A 43 4.83 1.94 1.43
N THR A 44 4.05 0.98 1.96
CA THR A 44 4.55 -0.04 2.88
C THR A 44 5.25 -1.16 2.11
N ASP A 45 4.48 -1.85 1.26
CA ASP A 45 4.88 -3.10 0.64
C ASP A 45 4.25 -3.28 -0.75
N LEU A 46 4.98 -3.97 -1.62
CA LEU A 46 4.49 -4.46 -2.90
C LEU A 46 4.56 -5.99 -2.95
N TYR A 47 3.43 -6.62 -3.26
CA TYR A 47 3.35 -8.06 -3.52
C TYR A 47 2.90 -8.31 -4.95
N ALA A 48 3.47 -9.32 -5.60
CA ALA A 48 3.03 -9.79 -6.90
C ALA A 48 3.02 -11.32 -6.92
N PHE A 49 1.89 -11.93 -7.28
CA PHE A 49 1.74 -13.39 -7.31
C PHE A 49 0.71 -13.83 -8.35
N VAL A 50 0.86 -15.05 -8.86
CA VAL A 50 -0.14 -15.66 -9.75
C VAL A 50 -1.42 -15.92 -8.96
N ALA A 51 -2.57 -15.53 -9.51
CA ALA A 51 -3.85 -15.66 -8.83
C ALA A 51 -4.13 -17.15 -8.53
N PRO A 52 -4.45 -17.53 -7.26
CA PRO A 52 -4.70 -18.92 -6.90
C PRO A 52 -5.89 -19.56 -7.64
N ASP A 53 -6.85 -18.73 -8.08
CA ASP A 53 -8.06 -19.13 -8.78
C ASP A 53 -7.99 -18.97 -10.30
N ASP A 54 -6.94 -18.33 -10.83
CA ASP A 54 -6.74 -18.14 -12.27
C ASP A 54 -5.23 -18.03 -12.61
N PRO A 55 -4.59 -19.11 -13.08
CA PRO A 55 -3.15 -19.11 -13.35
C PRO A 55 -2.73 -18.18 -14.50
N ASN A 56 -3.68 -17.70 -15.32
CA ASN A 56 -3.41 -16.75 -16.40
C ASN A 56 -3.44 -15.30 -15.93
N ARG A 57 -3.50 -15.07 -14.62
CA ARG A 57 -3.54 -13.74 -14.03
C ARG A 57 -2.49 -13.57 -12.95
N THR A 58 -1.96 -12.36 -12.89
CA THR A 58 -1.12 -11.90 -11.80
C THR A 58 -1.88 -10.89 -10.98
N VAL A 59 -1.85 -11.06 -9.66
CA VAL A 59 -2.34 -10.08 -8.69
C VAL A 59 -1.15 -9.29 -8.19
N ILE A 60 -1.27 -7.97 -8.26
CA ILE A 60 -0.33 -7.01 -7.70
C ILE A 60 -1.06 -6.30 -6.56
N VAL A 61 -0.43 -6.22 -5.40
CA VAL A 61 -0.92 -5.52 -4.23
C VAL A 61 0.12 -4.47 -3.85
N ALA A 62 -0.28 -3.21 -3.83
CA ALA A 62 0.53 -2.10 -3.33
C ALA A 62 -0.14 -1.54 -2.07
N ASN A 63 0.55 -1.61 -0.93
CA ASN A 63 0.06 -1.15 0.35
C ASN A 63 0.59 0.26 0.65
N TYR A 64 -0.26 1.06 1.29
CA TYR A 64 0.01 2.44 1.66
C TYR A 64 -0.57 2.72 3.05
N VAL A 65 -0.15 3.82 3.66
CA VAL A 65 -0.68 4.34 4.92
C VAL A 65 -0.55 3.28 6.04
N PRO A 66 0.63 3.17 6.69
CA PRO A 66 0.87 2.14 7.70
C PRO A 66 0.16 2.46 9.04
N PHE A 67 0.10 1.45 9.90
CA PHE A 67 -0.34 1.58 11.31
C PHE A 67 -1.78 2.08 11.49
N GLU A 68 -2.69 1.58 10.67
CA GLU A 68 -4.08 2.02 10.73
C GLU A 68 -4.84 1.35 11.87
N ASN A 69 -4.87 2.04 13.01
CA ASN A 69 -5.57 1.59 14.19
C ASN A 69 -7.09 1.80 14.03
N PRO A 70 -7.94 0.76 14.15
CA PRO A 70 -9.39 0.91 14.09
C PRO A 70 -9.98 1.93 15.09
N ALA A 71 -9.27 2.24 16.17
CA ALA A 71 -9.65 3.25 17.16
C ALA A 71 -9.11 4.67 16.86
N GLY A 72 -8.52 4.90 15.69
CA GLY A 72 -7.86 6.16 15.29
C GLY A 72 -8.79 7.36 14.98
N GLY A 73 -10.06 7.30 15.39
CA GLY A 73 -11.04 8.36 15.12
C GLY A 73 -10.72 9.71 15.80
N PRO A 74 -11.49 10.77 15.50
CA PRO A 74 -12.74 10.77 14.73
C PRO A 74 -12.56 10.91 13.21
N ASN A 75 -11.34 11.19 12.74
CA ASN A 75 -10.98 11.16 11.32
C ASN A 75 -10.23 9.86 11.05
N PHE A 76 -10.84 8.98 10.27
CA PHE A 76 -10.22 7.71 9.91
C PHE A 76 -9.35 7.85 8.66
N TYR A 77 -8.69 6.75 8.31
CA TYR A 77 -7.68 6.68 7.26
C TYR A 77 -8.33 6.81 5.89
N ARG A 78 -7.50 7.06 4.88
CA ARG A 78 -7.91 7.26 3.50
C ARG A 78 -6.70 7.29 2.58
N PHE A 79 -6.93 7.08 1.29
CA PHE A 79 -5.98 7.53 0.29
C PHE A 79 -5.96 9.07 0.18
N GLY A 80 -4.83 9.65 -0.19
CA GLY A 80 -4.69 11.08 -0.48
C GLY A 80 -5.42 11.49 -1.75
N ASP A 81 -6.05 12.66 -1.73
CA ASP A 81 -6.74 13.23 -2.90
C ASP A 81 -5.77 13.95 -3.85
N ASP A 82 -4.59 14.29 -3.35
CA ASP A 82 -3.47 14.95 -4.00
C ASP A 82 -2.30 14.01 -4.32
N VAL A 83 -2.48 12.71 -4.08
CA VAL A 83 -1.48 11.67 -4.35
C VAL A 83 -1.85 10.90 -5.62
N ALA A 84 -0.87 10.70 -6.51
CA ALA A 84 -0.99 9.82 -7.65
C ALA A 84 -0.37 8.46 -7.32
N TYR A 85 -1.20 7.48 -7.00
CA TYR A 85 -0.75 6.12 -6.69
C TYR A 85 -0.50 5.37 -8.00
N GLN A 86 0.74 4.95 -8.25
CA GLN A 86 1.13 4.37 -9.54
C GLN A 86 1.79 3.01 -9.40
N ILE A 87 1.35 2.07 -10.23
CA ILE A 87 2.02 0.79 -10.45
C ILE A 87 2.68 0.85 -11.83
N HIS A 88 4.01 0.80 -11.83
CA HIS A 88 4.85 0.84 -13.02
C HIS A 88 5.26 -0.59 -13.40
N ILE A 89 5.00 -0.97 -14.65
CA ILE A 89 5.30 -2.30 -15.18
C ILE A 89 6.40 -2.18 -16.23
N ASP A 90 7.54 -2.80 -15.95
CA ASP A 90 8.51 -3.20 -16.96
C ASP A 90 8.19 -4.63 -17.41
N ASN A 91 7.66 -4.78 -18.62
CA ASN A 91 7.37 -6.09 -19.20
C ASN A 91 8.41 -6.53 -20.24
N ARG A 92 9.56 -5.84 -20.36
CA ARG A 92 10.65 -6.21 -21.26
C ARG A 92 11.98 -6.48 -20.55
N GLY A 93 12.09 -6.13 -19.27
CA GLY A 93 13.28 -6.33 -18.46
C GLY A 93 14.42 -5.35 -18.79
N ASP A 94 14.09 -4.17 -19.30
CA ASP A 94 15.07 -3.12 -19.63
C ASP A 94 15.14 -1.99 -18.57
N ALA A 95 14.44 -2.19 -17.45
CA ALA A 95 14.29 -1.25 -16.34
C ALA A 95 13.59 0.07 -16.71
N ARG A 96 12.71 0.04 -17.72
CA ARG A 96 11.81 1.15 -18.09
C ARG A 96 10.36 0.74 -17.93
N ASP A 97 9.53 1.71 -17.55
CA ASP A 97 8.09 1.53 -17.54
C ASP A 97 7.57 1.41 -18.98
N HIS A 98 6.69 0.45 -19.18
CA HIS A 98 5.99 0.20 -20.44
C HIS A 98 4.49 0.38 -20.26
N LEU A 99 3.98 -0.02 -19.09
CA LEU A 99 2.60 0.22 -18.67
C LEU A 99 2.58 0.87 -17.29
N VAL A 100 1.77 1.90 -17.14
CA VAL A 100 1.57 2.60 -15.86
C VAL A 100 0.08 2.60 -15.52
N PHE A 101 -0.26 2.03 -14.37
CA PHE A 101 -1.61 2.11 -13.80
C PHE A 101 -1.63 3.18 -12.73
N THR A 102 -2.38 4.26 -12.97
CA THR A 102 -2.54 5.38 -12.03
C THR A 102 -3.91 5.34 -11.36
N PHE A 103 -3.93 5.32 -10.04
CA PHE A 103 -5.11 5.42 -9.19
C PHE A 103 -5.13 6.81 -8.55
N GLN A 104 -6.26 7.51 -8.71
CA GLN A 104 -6.45 8.84 -8.12
C GLN A 104 -7.77 8.85 -7.37
N PHE A 105 -7.72 9.33 -6.13
CA PHE A 105 -8.82 9.28 -5.19
C PHE A 105 -9.45 10.65 -5.01
N HIS A 106 -10.71 10.63 -4.59
CA HIS A 106 -11.44 11.82 -4.20
C HIS A 106 -12.34 11.49 -3.00
N THR A 107 -12.04 12.11 -1.86
CA THR A 107 -12.90 12.12 -0.68
C THR A 107 -14.00 13.16 -0.81
N SER A 108 -15.22 12.76 -0.51
CA SER A 108 -16.37 13.65 -0.39
C SER A 108 -16.95 13.60 1.03
N THR A 109 -17.72 14.62 1.39
CA THR A 109 -18.47 14.68 2.66
C THR A 109 -19.95 14.76 2.34
N VAL A 110 -20.75 13.80 2.83
CA VAL A 110 -22.18 13.71 2.52
C VAL A 110 -22.99 14.72 3.33
N ASP A 111 -22.70 14.81 4.62
CA ASP A 111 -23.30 15.73 5.59
C ASP A 111 -22.19 16.50 6.31
N ALA A 112 -21.97 17.74 5.86
CA ALA A 112 -20.99 18.65 6.42
C ALA A 112 -21.43 19.30 7.75
N SER A 113 -22.67 19.04 8.22
CA SER A 113 -23.15 19.55 9.51
C SER A 113 -22.64 18.75 10.72
N THR A 114 -22.00 17.60 10.47
CA THR A 114 -21.46 16.72 11.50
C THR A 114 -20.02 16.32 11.18
N PHE A 115 -19.21 16.14 12.22
CA PHE A 115 -17.85 15.60 12.10
C PHE A 115 -17.83 14.06 12.09
N LEU A 116 -18.97 13.41 12.34
CA LEU A 116 -19.04 11.95 12.45
C LEU A 116 -18.65 11.28 11.13
N TYR A 117 -17.91 10.18 11.22
CA TYR A 117 -17.55 9.34 10.08
C TYR A 117 -18.78 8.71 9.41
N ASN A 118 -19.81 8.41 10.20
CA ASN A 118 -21.06 7.81 9.76
C ASN A 118 -22.21 8.26 10.69
N THR A 119 -23.43 8.35 10.14
CA THR A 119 -24.63 8.81 10.86
C THR A 119 -25.51 7.65 11.35
N GLY A 120 -25.07 6.42 11.13
CA GLY A 120 -25.69 5.17 11.55
C GLY A 120 -24.85 3.97 11.07
N PRO A 121 -25.27 2.73 11.34
CA PRO A 121 -24.57 1.54 10.84
C PRO A 121 -24.42 1.61 9.31
N ILE A 122 -23.20 1.42 8.83
CA ILE A 122 -22.87 1.48 7.40
C ILE A 122 -23.40 0.22 6.73
N GLY A 123 -24.09 0.44 5.62
CA GLY A 123 -24.66 -0.61 4.77
C GLY A 123 -24.34 -0.37 3.31
N PHE A 124 -24.88 -1.21 2.43
CA PHE A 124 -24.74 -1.06 0.99
C PHE A 124 -26.08 -1.20 0.29
N ASN A 125 -26.45 -0.21 -0.53
CA ASN A 125 -27.63 -0.25 -1.36
C ASN A 125 -27.28 -0.83 -2.74
N ASN A 126 -27.75 -2.05 -3.03
CA ASN A 126 -27.46 -2.72 -4.30
C ASN A 126 -28.12 -2.05 -5.51
N ALA A 127 -29.23 -1.33 -5.33
CA ALA A 127 -29.92 -0.67 -6.44
C ALA A 127 -29.16 0.58 -6.93
N THR A 128 -28.63 1.37 -6.00
CA THR A 128 -27.84 2.57 -6.33
C THR A 128 -26.34 2.29 -6.44
N ARG A 129 -25.90 1.11 -5.99
CA ARG A 129 -24.48 0.71 -5.87
C ARG A 129 -23.68 1.67 -5.00
N THR A 130 -24.26 2.14 -3.90
CA THR A 130 -23.62 3.08 -2.97
C THR A 130 -23.68 2.57 -1.53
N TYR A 131 -22.72 2.98 -0.71
CA TYR A 131 -22.80 2.79 0.73
C TYR A 131 -23.87 3.71 1.34
N THR A 132 -24.49 3.26 2.42
CA THR A 132 -25.50 4.02 3.18
C THR A 132 -24.94 4.41 4.53
N ASN A 133 -25.38 5.57 5.05
CA ASN A 133 -24.98 6.12 6.35
C ASN A 133 -23.49 6.46 6.51
N TRP A 134 -22.66 6.24 5.49
CA TRP A 134 -21.26 6.63 5.48
C TRP A 134 -21.13 8.11 5.09
N ASN A 135 -20.46 8.91 5.91
CA ASN A 135 -20.36 10.36 5.73
C ASN A 135 -19.12 10.78 4.93
N ARG A 136 -18.10 9.92 4.82
CA ARG A 136 -16.79 10.25 4.22
C ARG A 136 -16.41 9.31 3.07
N PRO A 137 -17.27 9.11 2.05
CA PRO A 137 -16.95 8.19 0.96
C PRO A 137 -15.76 8.65 0.13
N GLN A 138 -14.95 7.69 -0.31
CA GLN A 138 -13.96 7.89 -1.36
C GLN A 138 -14.36 7.21 -2.64
N THR A 139 -14.18 7.94 -3.74
CA THR A 139 -14.20 7.37 -5.09
C THR A 139 -12.83 7.44 -5.71
N TYR A 140 -12.58 6.62 -6.73
CA TYR A 140 -11.34 6.66 -7.48
C TYR A 140 -11.55 6.38 -8.96
N ARG A 141 -10.55 6.80 -9.74
CA ARG A 141 -10.40 6.49 -11.15
C ARG A 141 -9.12 5.71 -11.37
N VAL A 142 -9.13 4.84 -12.39
CA VAL A 142 -7.97 4.08 -12.84
C VAL A 142 -7.66 4.49 -14.27
N THR A 143 -6.44 4.96 -14.49
CA THR A 143 -5.91 5.30 -15.82
C THR A 143 -4.79 4.34 -16.15
N MET A 144 -4.83 3.75 -17.33
CA MET A 144 -3.74 2.95 -17.87
C MET A 144 -3.04 3.75 -18.96
N THR A 145 -1.73 3.92 -18.83
CA THR A 145 -0.87 4.59 -19.81
C THR A 145 0.10 3.58 -20.39
N ASN A 146 0.21 3.53 -21.71
CA ASN A 146 1.29 2.87 -22.42
C ASN A 146 2.44 3.88 -22.57
N ALA A 147 3.53 3.65 -21.84
CA ALA A 147 4.65 4.58 -21.77
C ALA A 147 5.47 4.62 -23.08
N ASP A 148 5.50 3.52 -23.86
CA ASP A 148 6.18 3.49 -25.16
C ASP A 148 5.57 4.48 -26.16
N THR A 149 4.24 4.59 -26.18
CA THR A 149 3.49 5.38 -27.15
C THR A 149 2.97 6.70 -26.59
N GLY A 150 2.99 6.86 -25.27
CA GLY A 150 2.33 7.95 -24.55
C GLY A 150 0.79 7.88 -24.56
N SER A 151 0.21 6.81 -25.09
CA SER A 151 -1.26 6.65 -25.14
C SER A 151 -1.81 6.36 -23.76
N SER A 152 -2.94 6.98 -23.39
CA SER A 152 -3.55 6.81 -22.08
C SER A 152 -5.06 6.65 -22.18
N ALA A 153 -5.63 5.79 -21.33
CA ALA A 153 -7.06 5.54 -21.28
C ALA A 153 -7.56 5.40 -19.84
N VAL A 154 -8.72 5.98 -19.56
CA VAL A 154 -9.45 5.75 -18.31
C VAL A 154 -10.14 4.40 -18.42
N ILE A 155 -9.68 3.44 -17.62
CA ILE A 155 -10.23 2.08 -17.60
C ILE A 155 -11.20 1.87 -16.43
N GLY A 156 -11.25 2.79 -15.47
CA GLY A 156 -12.24 2.80 -14.41
C GLY A 156 -12.50 4.22 -13.90
N SER A 157 -13.73 4.52 -13.53
CA SER A 157 -14.15 5.84 -13.04
C SER A 157 -15.26 5.72 -12.00
N ASN A 158 -15.28 6.61 -11.01
CA ASN A 158 -16.27 6.63 -9.93
C ASN A 158 -16.39 5.29 -9.19
N LEU A 159 -15.27 4.57 -9.07
CA LEU A 159 -15.19 3.33 -8.31
C LEU A 159 -15.15 3.69 -6.82
N LEU A 160 -15.88 3.00 -5.95
CA LEU A 160 -15.89 3.29 -4.52
C LEU A 160 -14.75 2.55 -3.83
N SER A 161 -14.06 3.23 -2.92
CA SER A 161 -13.35 2.56 -1.82
C SER A 161 -14.40 2.08 -0.80
N PRO A 162 -14.22 0.93 -0.11
CA PRO A 162 -15.08 0.59 1.01
C PRO A 162 -14.85 1.54 2.19
N PRO A 163 -15.76 1.57 3.19
CA PRO A 163 -15.47 2.20 4.47
C PRO A 163 -14.31 1.48 5.18
N ASP A 164 -13.71 2.13 6.17
CA ASP A 164 -12.71 1.57 7.08
C ASP A 164 -13.38 0.78 8.21
N VAL A 165 -12.62 -0.12 8.82
CA VAL A 165 -12.99 -0.77 10.08
C VAL A 165 -12.86 0.26 11.21
N VAL A 166 -14.00 0.83 11.62
CA VAL A 166 -14.04 1.85 12.69
C VAL A 166 -14.75 1.37 13.96
N GLY A 167 -15.26 0.13 13.94
CA GLY A 167 -15.89 -0.54 15.07
C GLY A 167 -17.28 -1.11 14.77
N ASP A 168 -17.70 -2.09 15.59
CA ASP A 168 -18.89 -2.92 15.35
C ASP A 168 -20.20 -2.15 15.17
N ARG A 169 -20.36 -0.99 15.83
CA ARG A 169 -21.59 -0.17 15.67
C ARG A 169 -21.68 0.49 14.29
N SER A 170 -20.54 0.70 13.64
CA SER A 170 -20.45 1.37 12.34
C SER A 170 -20.33 0.36 11.22
N THR A 171 -19.34 -0.54 11.25
CA THR A 171 -19.07 -1.49 10.15
C THR A 171 -19.48 -2.92 10.44
N GLY A 172 -20.03 -3.19 11.63
CA GLY A 172 -20.42 -4.53 12.05
C GLY A 172 -19.21 -5.42 12.35
N SER A 173 -19.48 -6.71 12.55
CA SER A 173 -18.44 -7.73 12.76
C SER A 173 -17.49 -7.83 11.56
N ALA A 174 -16.36 -8.51 11.74
CA ALA A 174 -15.41 -8.80 10.65
C ALA A 174 -16.08 -9.41 9.41
N GLN A 175 -17.03 -10.34 9.60
CA GLN A 175 -17.79 -10.93 8.49
C GLN A 175 -18.66 -9.89 7.75
N ASN A 176 -19.31 -8.97 8.48
CA ASN A 176 -20.08 -7.89 7.87
C ASN A 176 -19.18 -6.93 7.11
N TYR A 177 -18.03 -6.58 7.68
CA TYR A 177 -17.03 -5.76 7.00
C TYR A 177 -16.55 -6.41 5.69
N HIS A 178 -16.23 -7.70 5.68
CA HIS A 178 -15.85 -8.38 4.44
C HIS A 178 -16.95 -8.33 3.37
N MET A 179 -18.23 -8.38 3.75
CA MET A 179 -19.34 -8.19 2.81
C MET A 179 -19.38 -6.76 2.25
N LEU A 180 -19.12 -5.75 3.08
CA LEU A 180 -19.02 -4.34 2.64
C LEU A 180 -17.83 -4.14 1.70
N ALA A 181 -16.65 -4.67 2.06
CA ALA A 181 -15.42 -4.57 1.27
C ALA A 181 -15.55 -5.20 -0.12
N ARG A 182 -16.20 -6.38 -0.21
CA ARG A 182 -16.45 -7.07 -1.49
C ARG A 182 -17.33 -6.27 -2.47
N LYS A 183 -18.09 -5.28 -2.00
CA LYS A 183 -18.88 -4.39 -2.88
C LYS A 183 -18.03 -3.39 -3.66
N ALA A 184 -16.78 -3.18 -3.22
CA ALA A 184 -15.76 -2.35 -3.85
C ALA A 184 -14.76 -3.16 -4.70
N GLU A 185 -15.11 -4.41 -5.05
CA GLU A 185 -14.37 -5.18 -6.06
C GLU A 185 -14.99 -4.92 -7.44
N TYR A 186 -14.15 -4.52 -8.41
CA TYR A 186 -14.59 -4.13 -9.74
C TYR A 186 -13.87 -4.93 -10.82
N THR A 187 -14.61 -5.36 -11.85
CA THR A 187 -14.06 -5.80 -13.12
C THR A 187 -14.12 -4.64 -14.11
N LEU A 188 -13.00 -4.33 -14.74
CA LEU A 188 -12.84 -3.23 -15.69
C LEU A 188 -12.72 -3.76 -17.14
N PRO A 189 -12.91 -2.91 -18.17
CA PRO A 189 -12.63 -3.27 -19.56
C PRO A 189 -11.22 -3.83 -19.74
N GLY A 190 -11.03 -4.75 -20.69
CA GLY A 190 -9.76 -5.48 -20.84
C GLY A 190 -9.57 -6.62 -19.82
N GLY A 191 -10.57 -6.86 -18.97
CA GLY A 191 -10.56 -7.96 -18.01
C GLY A 191 -9.70 -7.70 -16.79
N PHE A 192 -9.33 -6.45 -16.48
CA PHE A 192 -8.69 -6.12 -15.21
C PHE A 192 -9.68 -6.30 -14.06
N LYS A 193 -9.17 -6.65 -12.87
CA LYS A 193 -9.94 -6.55 -11.63
C LYS A 193 -9.21 -5.62 -10.68
N VAL A 194 -9.94 -4.75 -9.99
CA VAL A 194 -9.38 -3.81 -9.04
C VAL A 194 -10.16 -3.79 -7.74
N PHE A 195 -9.43 -3.52 -6.67
CA PHE A 195 -9.95 -3.17 -5.36
C PHE A 195 -9.02 -2.10 -4.76
N ALA A 196 -9.56 -1.13 -4.04
CA ALA A 196 -8.76 -0.18 -3.27
C ALA A 196 -9.44 0.11 -1.94
N GLY A 197 -8.73 -0.05 -0.82
CA GLY A 197 -9.22 0.25 0.53
C GLY A 197 -8.52 -0.54 1.63
N GLN A 198 -8.96 -0.34 2.88
CA GLN A 198 -8.31 -0.87 4.07
C GLN A 198 -8.29 -2.41 4.15
N ARG A 199 -7.13 -2.99 4.48
CA ARG A 199 -6.87 -4.41 4.74
C ARG A 199 -5.96 -4.57 5.95
N ASP A 200 -6.10 -5.72 6.61
CA ASP A 200 -5.18 -6.13 7.68
C ASP A 200 -3.74 -6.13 7.15
N ASP A 201 -2.79 -5.62 7.94
CA ASP A 201 -1.39 -5.59 7.54
C ASP A 201 -0.85 -7.03 7.43
N PRO A 202 -0.39 -7.48 6.25
CA PRO A 202 0.07 -8.85 6.07
C PRO A 202 1.49 -9.07 6.61
N PHE A 203 2.18 -8.03 7.05
CA PHE A 203 3.57 -8.10 7.47
C PHE A 203 3.71 -8.32 8.98
N PHE A 204 4.81 -8.96 9.37
CA PHE A 204 5.21 -9.15 10.76
C PHE A 204 6.55 -8.48 10.96
N ALA A 205 6.63 -7.54 11.91
CA ALA A 205 7.89 -6.87 12.18
C ALA A 205 8.04 -6.41 13.63
N ASN A 206 9.20 -6.72 14.23
CA ASN A 206 9.63 -6.08 15.46
C ASN A 206 10.28 -4.72 15.16
N LEU A 207 9.46 -3.75 14.77
CA LEU A 207 9.92 -2.42 14.40
C LEU A 207 10.53 -1.67 15.59
N GLY A 208 9.98 -1.85 16.80
CA GLY A 208 10.52 -1.25 18.02
C GLY A 208 11.97 -1.68 18.28
N GLY A 209 12.27 -2.97 18.15
CA GLY A 209 13.62 -3.49 18.28
C GLY A 209 14.56 -3.08 17.15
N VAL A 210 14.10 -3.18 15.90
CA VAL A 210 14.93 -2.82 14.73
C VAL A 210 15.28 -1.33 14.75
N PHE A 211 14.35 -0.44 15.08
CA PHE A 211 14.62 1.00 15.09
C PHE A 211 15.14 1.53 16.44
N ASP A 212 15.12 0.73 17.50
CA ASP A 212 15.96 0.95 18.69
C ASP A 212 17.40 0.46 18.42
N LEU A 213 18.16 1.31 17.73
CA LEU A 213 19.59 1.12 17.45
C LEU A 213 19.93 -0.14 16.61
N LEU A 214 19.12 -0.48 15.61
CA LEU A 214 19.38 -1.59 14.67
C LEU A 214 19.52 -2.95 15.37
N ASN A 215 18.67 -3.20 16.37
CA ASN A 215 18.72 -4.44 17.13
C ASN A 215 17.88 -5.55 16.47
N PHE A 216 18.54 -6.46 15.75
CA PHE A 216 17.92 -7.62 15.11
C PHE A 216 17.84 -8.87 16.01
N SER A 217 18.26 -8.79 17.26
CA SER A 217 18.24 -9.93 18.18
C SER A 217 16.86 -10.07 18.84
N GLY A 218 16.04 -10.99 18.32
CA GLY A 218 14.72 -11.30 18.91
C GLY A 218 14.77 -11.80 20.36
N ALA A 219 15.94 -12.23 20.87
CA ALA A 219 16.13 -12.58 22.27
C ALA A 219 16.21 -11.36 23.21
N THR A 220 16.56 -10.18 22.67
CA THR A 220 16.73 -8.94 23.44
C THR A 220 15.60 -7.94 23.24
N THR A 221 14.93 -7.98 22.09
CA THR A 221 13.87 -7.02 21.72
C THR A 221 12.46 -7.59 21.87
N GLY A 222 12.34 -8.86 22.28
CA GLY A 222 11.11 -9.65 22.14
C GLY A 222 10.85 -10.01 20.67
N ALA A 223 10.07 -11.03 20.37
CA ALA A 223 9.57 -11.27 19.01
C ALA A 223 8.22 -10.56 18.82
N GLU A 224 8.13 -9.30 19.28
CA GLU A 224 6.88 -8.54 19.28
C GLU A 224 6.52 -8.09 17.87
N ASP A 225 5.26 -8.28 17.50
CA ASP A 225 4.69 -7.81 16.25
C ASP A 225 4.07 -6.43 16.46
N TYR A 226 4.73 -5.39 15.97
CA TYR A 226 4.23 -4.02 16.08
C TYR A 226 3.13 -3.69 15.07
N LEU A 227 2.85 -4.60 14.13
CA LEU A 227 1.81 -4.45 13.11
C LEU A 227 0.54 -5.25 13.46
N ALA A 228 0.59 -6.12 14.48
CA ALA A 228 -0.54 -6.92 14.89
C ALA A 228 -1.77 -6.08 15.23
N GLY A 229 -2.87 -6.34 14.52
CA GLY A 229 -4.15 -5.63 14.69
C GLY A 229 -4.19 -4.23 14.08
N MET A 230 -3.16 -3.86 13.32
CA MET A 230 -3.14 -2.65 12.50
C MET A 230 -3.56 -2.99 11.06
N ASN A 231 -4.09 -1.99 10.36
CA ASN A 231 -4.41 -2.11 8.95
C ASN A 231 -3.46 -1.26 8.10
N VAL A 232 -3.60 -1.43 6.79
CA VAL A 232 -3.01 -0.62 5.72
C VAL A 232 -4.07 -0.36 4.65
N HIS A 233 -3.89 0.69 3.85
CA HIS A 233 -4.67 0.88 2.64
C HIS A 233 -4.04 0.14 1.45
N SER A 234 -4.73 -0.88 0.91
CA SER A 234 -4.23 -1.67 -0.22
C SER A 234 -4.87 -1.24 -1.53
N ILE A 235 -4.05 -1.07 -2.56
CA ILE A 235 -4.46 -1.08 -3.98
C ILE A 235 -4.16 -2.47 -4.53
N VAL A 236 -5.20 -3.18 -4.95
CA VAL A 236 -5.11 -4.51 -5.54
C VAL A 236 -5.47 -4.42 -7.02
N LEU A 237 -4.55 -4.82 -7.87
CA LEU A 237 -4.71 -4.87 -9.31
C LEU A 237 -4.45 -6.30 -9.80
N SER A 238 -5.46 -6.93 -10.37
CA SER A 238 -5.30 -8.18 -11.10
C SER A 238 -5.26 -7.89 -12.59
N VAL A 239 -4.22 -8.34 -13.27
CA VAL A 239 -4.02 -8.21 -14.72
C VAL A 239 -3.87 -9.58 -15.39
N PRO A 240 -4.18 -9.72 -16.69
CA PRO A 240 -3.73 -10.87 -17.47
C PRO A 240 -2.20 -11.00 -17.43
N SER A 241 -1.67 -12.17 -17.10
CA SER A 241 -0.22 -12.37 -16.93
C SER A 241 0.58 -12.05 -18.19
N GLY A 242 0.02 -12.32 -19.38
CA GLY A 242 0.67 -12.01 -20.66
C GLY A 242 0.88 -10.51 -20.93
N MET A 243 0.32 -9.61 -20.11
CA MET A 243 0.65 -8.18 -20.17
C MET A 243 1.95 -7.84 -19.41
N LEU A 244 2.38 -8.71 -18.50
CA LEU A 244 3.56 -8.53 -17.66
C LEU A 244 4.83 -9.15 -18.26
N THR A 245 4.71 -9.92 -19.34
CA THR A 245 5.85 -10.61 -19.96
C THR A 245 6.05 -10.19 -21.41
N ALA A 246 7.31 -10.14 -21.84
CA ALA A 246 7.65 -9.92 -23.23
C ALA A 246 7.26 -11.18 -24.00
N ASN A 247 6.21 -11.09 -24.81
CA ASN A 247 5.67 -12.13 -25.69
C ASN A 247 4.66 -13.12 -25.08
N GLY A 248 4.20 -12.94 -23.84
CA GLY A 248 3.06 -13.69 -23.29
C GLY A 248 3.38 -15.08 -22.73
N ASP A 249 4.67 -15.40 -22.53
CA ASP A 249 5.15 -16.62 -21.87
C ASP A 249 5.30 -16.45 -20.35
#